data_AF-A0AAN8X1I3-F1
#
_entry.id   AF-A0AAN8X1I3-F1
#
_cell.length_a   1.000
_cell.length_b   1.000
_cell.length_c   1.000
_cell.angle_alpha   90.00
_cell.angle_beta   90.00
_cell.angle_gamma   90.00
#
_symmetry.space_group_name_H-M   'P 1'
#
loop_
_entity.id
_entity.type
_entity.pdbx_description
1 polymer ?
#
loop_
_entity_poly.entity_id
_entity_poly.type
_entity_poly.pdbx_seq_one_letter_code
_entity_poly.pdbx_strand_id
1 'polypeptide(L)'
;MSPSVSPPSPSEFKQQFTLMRQWFNSFTDEQKNRVLSELLEHIGPSQLHLLSIAIGGRLHLGCPPNCEDPIGWLPPGLALTIFSYLDPVSLAQVSQVCRAWHNLASRDCLWRNLSLHQEWQLSQSSHAKQLSRCTHGDGSVDWKQVFVERYRLHRNWLGAHCHVRTFEGHTEGVSCVQFDDHRIVSGSHDNTIKVWNMRTNSRWSVQTLVGHSDMVRCLHLAGNRLVSGSADATIKVCK
;
A
#
# COMPACT_ATOMS: atom_id res chain seq x y z
N MET A 1 16.47 -53.45 0.04
CA MET A 1 16.16 -53.70 -1.39
C MET A 1 14.65 -53.72 -1.52
N SER A 2 14.03 -52.56 -1.72
CA SER A 2 12.58 -52.48 -1.97
C SER A 2 12.35 -53.05 -3.37
N PRO A 3 11.50 -54.08 -3.55
CA PRO A 3 11.21 -54.58 -4.88
C PRO A 3 10.55 -53.42 -5.67
N SER A 4 11.12 -53.08 -6.82
CA SER A 4 10.48 -52.18 -7.77
C SER A 4 9.29 -52.92 -8.38
N VAL A 5 8.18 -52.95 -7.64
CA VAL A 5 6.92 -53.50 -8.11
C VAL A 5 6.49 -52.60 -9.28
N SER A 6 6.52 -53.17 -10.48
CA SER A 6 5.95 -52.54 -11.67
C SER A 6 4.47 -52.21 -11.40
N PRO A 7 3.97 -51.04 -11.81
CA PRO A 7 2.58 -50.67 -11.57
C PRO A 7 1.64 -51.74 -12.14
N PRO A 8 0.57 -52.11 -11.42
CA PRO A 8 -0.35 -53.18 -11.85
C PRO A 8 -0.99 -52.83 -13.20
N SER A 9 -1.32 -53.85 -13.99
CA SER A 9 -2.03 -53.65 -15.26
C SER A 9 -3.41 -53.01 -15.02
N PRO A 10 -3.99 -52.28 -15.99
CA PRO A 10 -5.29 -51.63 -15.82
C PRO A 10 -6.43 -52.59 -15.40
N SER A 11 -6.36 -53.84 -15.85
CA SER A 11 -7.29 -54.92 -15.47
C SER A 11 -7.13 -55.37 -14.03
N GLU A 12 -5.89 -55.54 -13.57
CA GLU A 12 -5.58 -55.96 -12.19
C GLU A 12 -5.93 -54.85 -11.20
N PHE A 13 -5.61 -53.59 -11.54
CA PHE A 13 -5.99 -52.43 -10.73
C PHE A 13 -7.50 -52.35 -10.54
N LYS A 14 -8.28 -52.57 -11.61
CA LYS A 14 -9.75 -52.54 -11.54
C LYS A 14 -10.30 -53.63 -10.63
N GLN A 15 -9.71 -54.84 -10.65
CA GLN A 15 -10.11 -55.93 -9.76
C GLN A 15 -9.78 -55.63 -8.30
N GLN A 16 -8.56 -55.17 -8.03
CA GLN A 16 -8.12 -54.79 -6.68
C GLN A 16 -8.96 -53.64 -6.12
N PHE A 17 -9.26 -52.63 -6.93
CA PHE A 17 -10.11 -51.51 -6.52
C PHE A 17 -11.54 -51.95 -6.20
N THR A 18 -12.08 -52.90 -6.98
CA THR A 18 -13.44 -53.44 -6.73
C THR A 18 -13.50 -54.18 -5.40
N LEU A 19 -12.48 -54.98 -5.10
CA LEU A 19 -12.37 -55.71 -3.83
C LEU A 19 -12.22 -54.75 -2.64
N MET A 20 -11.34 -53.74 -2.76
CA MET A 20 -11.18 -52.69 -1.75
C MET A 20 -12.49 -51.95 -1.48
N ARG A 21 -13.27 -51.67 -2.52
CA ARG A 21 -14.59 -51.03 -2.39
C ARG A 21 -15.60 -51.92 -1.67
N GLN A 22 -15.59 -53.23 -1.91
CA GLN A 22 -16.45 -54.18 -1.19
C GLN A 22 -16.11 -54.23 0.30
N TRP A 23 -14.81 -54.29 0.65
CA TRP A 23 -14.35 -54.24 2.03
C TRP A 23 -14.76 -52.93 2.71
N PHE A 24 -14.52 -51.79 2.05
CA PHE A 24 -14.87 -50.49 2.59
C PHE A 24 -16.37 -50.34 2.88
N ASN A 25 -17.23 -50.92 2.04
CA ASN A 25 -18.68 -50.92 2.26
C ASN A 25 -19.11 -51.78 3.46
N SER A 26 -18.33 -52.80 3.83
CA SER A 26 -18.62 -53.70 4.96
C SER A 26 -18.21 -53.15 6.33
N PHE A 27 -17.44 -52.06 6.36
CA PHE A 27 -16.92 -51.45 7.58
C PHE A 27 -17.95 -50.57 8.30
N THR A 28 -17.79 -50.43 9.62
CA THR A 28 -18.52 -49.44 10.43
C THR A 28 -18.01 -48.03 10.15
N ASP A 29 -18.76 -46.99 10.53
CA ASP A 29 -18.36 -45.60 10.25
C ASP A 29 -17.06 -45.19 10.96
N GLU A 30 -16.83 -45.70 12.18
CA GLU A 30 -15.57 -45.49 12.90
C GLU A 30 -14.38 -46.15 12.19
N GLN A 31 -14.56 -47.37 11.68
CA GLN A 31 -13.55 -48.08 10.90
C GLN A 31 -13.27 -47.38 9.57
N LYS A 32 -14.30 -46.89 8.87
CA LYS A 32 -14.16 -46.08 7.66
C LYS A 32 -13.36 -44.81 7.92
N ASN A 33 -13.68 -44.08 8.99
CA ASN A 33 -12.95 -42.87 9.36
C ASN A 33 -11.48 -43.14 9.63
N ARG A 34 -11.15 -44.23 10.33
CA ARG A 34 -9.77 -44.62 10.60
C ARG A 34 -9.00 -44.97 9.33
N VAL A 35 -9.60 -45.74 8.42
CA VAL A 35 -9.01 -46.07 7.12
C VAL A 35 -8.79 -44.82 6.28
N LEU A 36 -9.75 -43.88 6.27
CA LEU A 36 -9.61 -42.61 5.55
C LEU A 36 -8.47 -41.75 6.12
N SER A 37 -8.35 -41.62 7.44
CA SER A 37 -7.25 -40.86 8.06
C SER A 37 -5.88 -41.42 7.67
N GLU A 38 -5.70 -42.74 7.79
CA GLU A 38 -4.45 -43.41 7.42
C GLU A 38 -4.13 -43.27 5.92
N LEU A 39 -5.14 -43.37 5.04
CA LEU A 39 -4.94 -43.14 3.61
C LEU A 39 -4.56 -41.70 3.29
N LEU A 40 -5.17 -40.71 3.97
CA LEU A 40 -4.87 -39.29 3.76
C LEU A 40 -3.42 -38.94 4.13
N GLU A 41 -2.85 -39.59 5.15
CA GLU A 41 -1.44 -39.40 5.54
C GLU A 41 -0.43 -39.85 4.47
N HIS A 42 -0.83 -40.78 3.60
CA HIS A 42 0.02 -41.35 2.55
C HIS A 42 -0.18 -40.70 1.17
N ILE A 43 -1.13 -39.77 1.03
CA ILE A 43 -1.43 -39.08 -0.23
C ILE A 43 -0.58 -37.80 -0.34
N GLY A 44 0.01 -37.57 -1.51
CA GLY A 44 0.82 -36.36 -1.76
C GLY A 44 -0.02 -35.06 -1.81
N PRO A 45 0.57 -33.88 -1.55
CA PRO A 45 -0.16 -32.61 -1.49
C PRO A 45 -0.98 -32.27 -2.75
N SER A 46 -0.48 -32.63 -3.93
CA SER A 46 -1.17 -32.40 -5.20
C SER A 46 -2.44 -33.24 -5.36
N GLN A 47 -2.39 -34.50 -4.90
CA GLN A 47 -3.51 -35.42 -4.94
C GLN A 47 -4.56 -35.06 -3.87
N LEU A 48 -4.13 -34.62 -2.69
CA LEU A 48 -5.03 -34.10 -1.65
C LEU A 48 -5.81 -32.88 -2.14
N HIS A 49 -5.16 -31.94 -2.82
CA HIS A 49 -5.82 -30.76 -3.39
C HIS A 49 -6.87 -31.13 -4.45
N LEU A 50 -6.55 -32.07 -5.36
CA LEU A 50 -7.51 -32.55 -6.34
C LEU A 50 -8.70 -33.25 -5.67
N LEU A 51 -8.45 -34.04 -4.62
CA LEU A 51 -9.48 -34.74 -3.87
C LEU A 51 -10.38 -33.77 -3.09
N SER A 52 -9.82 -32.73 -2.47
CA SER A 52 -10.62 -31.70 -1.78
C SER A 52 -11.54 -30.96 -2.75
N ILE A 53 -11.06 -30.62 -3.96
CA ILE A 53 -11.91 -29.99 -5.00
C ILE A 53 -13.01 -30.95 -5.46
N ALA A 54 -12.67 -32.22 -5.72
CA ALA A 54 -13.63 -33.20 -6.22
C ALA A 54 -14.73 -33.55 -5.21
N ILE A 55 -14.42 -33.52 -3.91
CA ILE A 55 -15.38 -33.86 -2.84
C ILE A 55 -16.05 -32.60 -2.26
N GLY A 56 -15.52 -31.40 -2.49
CA GLY A 56 -16.07 -30.14 -1.98
C GLY A 56 -17.57 -29.96 -2.23
N GLY A 57 -18.04 -30.25 -3.45
CA GLY A 57 -19.47 -30.20 -3.79
C GLY A 57 -20.36 -31.16 -3.00
N ARG A 58 -19.80 -32.27 -2.48
CA ARG A 58 -20.52 -33.22 -1.60
C ARG A 58 -20.42 -32.84 -0.12
N LEU A 59 -19.29 -32.28 0.31
CA LEU A 59 -19.11 -31.79 1.68
C LEU A 59 -20.04 -30.62 1.98
N HIS A 60 -20.24 -29.74 1.00
CA HIS A 60 -21.04 -28.52 1.13
C HIS A 60 -22.46 -28.65 0.57
N LEU A 61 -22.95 -29.87 0.30
CA LEU A 61 -24.23 -30.13 -0.38
C LEU A 61 -25.46 -29.68 0.44
N GLY A 62 -25.32 -29.55 1.76
CA GLY A 62 -26.34 -28.97 2.67
C GLY A 62 -25.93 -27.62 3.25
N CYS A 63 -24.80 -27.07 2.81
CA CYS A 63 -24.32 -25.79 3.31
C CYS A 63 -24.91 -24.63 2.50
N PRO A 64 -25.12 -23.46 3.12
CA PRO A 64 -25.45 -22.25 2.39
C PRO A 64 -24.32 -21.85 1.41
N PRO A 65 -24.65 -21.06 0.36
CA PRO A 65 -23.66 -20.62 -0.61
C PRO A 65 -22.51 -19.86 0.07
N ASN A 66 -21.27 -20.12 -0.35
CA ASN A 66 -20.03 -19.57 0.22
C ASN A 66 -19.79 -19.89 1.71
N CYS A 67 -20.22 -21.05 2.19
CA CYS A 67 -19.88 -21.55 3.53
C CYS A 67 -18.37 -21.65 3.83
N GLU A 68 -17.53 -21.63 2.80
CA GLU A 68 -16.07 -21.66 2.89
C GLU A 68 -15.46 -20.28 3.26
N ASP A 69 -16.20 -19.18 3.14
CA ASP A 69 -15.71 -17.81 3.39
C ASP A 69 -16.01 -17.34 4.83
N PRO A 70 -15.08 -17.46 5.79
CA PRO A 70 -15.34 -17.12 7.19
C PRO A 70 -15.68 -15.64 7.39
N ILE A 71 -15.16 -14.73 6.55
CA ILE A 71 -15.41 -13.29 6.68
C ILE A 71 -16.80 -12.94 6.15
N GLY A 72 -17.25 -13.59 5.07
CA GLY A 72 -18.59 -13.40 4.52
C GLY A 72 -19.72 -13.73 5.51
N TRP A 73 -19.45 -14.62 6.48
CA TRP A 73 -20.40 -15.02 7.51
C TRP A 73 -20.38 -14.15 8.77
N LEU A 74 -19.34 -13.34 8.96
CA LEU A 74 -19.26 -12.47 10.13
C LEU A 74 -20.16 -11.24 9.95
N PRO A 75 -20.80 -10.75 11.03
CA PRO A 75 -21.38 -9.43 11.05
C PRO A 75 -20.36 -8.39 10.55
N PRO A 76 -20.76 -7.40 9.71
CA PRO A 76 -19.83 -6.45 9.11
C PRO A 76 -18.95 -5.73 10.13
N GLY A 77 -19.44 -5.48 11.34
CA GLY A 77 -18.66 -4.89 12.42
C GLY A 77 -17.45 -5.74 12.83
N LEU A 78 -17.63 -7.05 13.00
CA LEU A 78 -16.53 -7.96 13.37
C LEU A 78 -15.52 -8.11 12.23
N ALA A 79 -15.99 -8.24 11.00
CA ALA A 79 -15.11 -8.28 9.83
C ALA A 79 -14.23 -7.01 9.72
N LEU A 80 -14.80 -5.83 9.99
CA LEU A 80 -14.05 -4.58 9.99
C LEU A 80 -13.05 -4.49 11.15
N THR A 81 -13.40 -4.99 12.33
CA THR A 81 -12.47 -5.10 13.44
C THR A 81 -11.28 -5.97 13.08
N ILE A 82 -11.51 -7.13 12.45
CA ILE A 82 -10.42 -8.00 11.96
C ILE A 82 -9.56 -7.24 10.94
N PHE A 83 -10.18 -6.58 9.96
CA PHE A 83 -9.47 -5.83 8.93
C PHE A 83 -8.68 -4.65 9.50
N SER A 84 -9.11 -4.07 10.64
CA SER A 84 -8.40 -2.97 11.28
C SER A 84 -7.04 -3.35 11.88
N TYR A 85 -6.80 -4.65 12.12
CA TYR A 85 -5.50 -5.15 12.59
C TYR A 85 -4.53 -5.48 11.45
N LEU A 86 -4.99 -5.44 10.20
CA LEU A 86 -4.15 -5.75 9.05
C LEU A 86 -3.28 -4.55 8.66
N ASP A 87 -2.07 -4.85 8.20
CA ASP A 87 -1.23 -3.84 7.57
C ASP A 87 -1.82 -3.43 6.20
N PRO A 88 -1.43 -2.26 5.67
CA PRO A 88 -2.00 -1.75 4.41
C PRO A 88 -1.81 -2.66 3.20
N VAL A 89 -0.74 -3.46 3.15
CA VAL A 89 -0.47 -4.37 2.04
C VAL A 89 -1.41 -5.57 2.13
N SER A 90 -1.54 -6.16 3.32
CA SER A 90 -2.51 -7.23 3.56
C SER A 90 -3.94 -6.76 3.30
N LEU A 91 -4.30 -5.54 3.71
CA LEU A 91 -5.64 -4.98 3.44
C LEU A 91 -5.91 -4.82 1.93
N ALA A 92 -4.89 -4.43 1.15
CA ALA A 92 -4.98 -4.35 -0.29
C ALA A 92 -5.17 -5.75 -0.93
N GLN A 93 -4.50 -6.79 -0.41
CA GLN A 93 -4.68 -8.16 -0.87
C GLN A 93 -6.07 -8.71 -0.56
N VAL A 94 -6.58 -8.47 0.65
CA VAL A 94 -7.94 -8.80 1.08
C VAL A 94 -8.98 -8.25 0.10
N SER A 95 -8.77 -7.02 -0.40
CA SER A 95 -9.68 -6.39 -1.37
C SER A 95 -9.76 -7.08 -2.75
N GLN A 96 -8.86 -8.03 -3.03
CA GLN A 96 -8.77 -8.76 -4.30
C GLN A 96 -9.37 -10.18 -4.23
N VAL A 97 -9.74 -10.65 -3.04
CA VAL A 97 -10.22 -12.03 -2.84
C VAL A 97 -11.60 -12.23 -3.47
N CYS A 98 -12.58 -11.42 -3.10
CA CYS A 98 -13.94 -11.47 -3.65
C CYS A 98 -14.65 -10.12 -3.51
N ARG A 99 -15.84 -9.98 -4.12
CA ARG A 99 -16.63 -8.72 -4.07
C ARG A 99 -17.04 -8.33 -2.65
N ALA A 100 -17.38 -9.30 -1.80
CA ALA A 100 -17.77 -9.01 -0.41
C ALA A 100 -16.59 -8.43 0.39
N TRP A 101 -15.41 -9.04 0.26
CA TRP A 101 -14.18 -8.58 0.89
C TRP A 101 -13.76 -7.22 0.35
N HIS A 102 -13.88 -7.00 -0.96
CA HIS A 102 -13.62 -5.71 -1.60
C HIS A 102 -14.47 -4.59 -1.00
N ASN A 103 -15.77 -4.82 -0.81
CA ASN A 103 -16.69 -3.84 -0.25
C ASN A 103 -16.36 -3.52 1.21
N LEU A 104 -16.00 -4.53 2.01
CA LEU A 104 -15.58 -4.33 3.40
C LEU A 104 -14.25 -3.60 3.52
N ALA A 105 -13.24 -4.02 2.75
CA ALA A 105 -11.91 -3.43 2.75
C ALA A 105 -11.88 -2.01 2.17
N SER A 106 -12.85 -1.66 1.32
CA SER A 106 -12.96 -0.31 0.75
C SER A 106 -13.73 0.68 1.64
N ARG A 107 -14.13 0.29 2.86
CA ARG A 107 -14.81 1.22 3.78
C ARG A 107 -13.87 2.30 4.29
N ASP A 108 -14.32 3.54 4.21
CA ASP A 108 -13.59 4.75 4.60
C ASP A 108 -13.07 4.73 6.04
N CYS A 109 -13.80 4.09 6.96
CA CYS A 109 -13.40 4.05 8.37
C CYS A 109 -12.04 3.37 8.59
N LEU A 110 -11.72 2.33 7.82
CA LEU A 110 -10.43 1.64 7.91
C LEU A 110 -9.29 2.56 7.45
N TRP A 111 -9.45 3.17 6.28
CA TRP A 111 -8.45 4.05 5.69
C TRP A 111 -8.29 5.35 6.48
N ARG A 112 -9.37 5.86 7.08
CA ARG A 112 -9.32 7.02 7.97
C ARG A 112 -8.43 6.73 9.17
N ASN A 113 -8.63 5.61 9.86
CA ASN A 113 -7.82 5.22 11.02
C ASN A 113 -6.35 5.07 10.64
N LEU A 114 -6.04 4.40 9.52
CA LEU A 114 -4.68 4.26 9.01
C LEU A 114 -4.05 5.61 8.64
N SER A 115 -4.82 6.52 8.03
CA SER A 115 -4.32 7.84 7.63
C SER A 115 -4.03 8.77 8.81
N LEU A 116 -4.72 8.59 9.93
CA LEU A 116 -4.56 9.40 11.14
C LEU A 116 -3.42 8.93 12.05
N HIS A 117 -2.75 7.83 11.70
CA HIS A 117 -1.61 7.33 12.46
C HIS A 117 -0.49 8.38 12.54
N GLN A 118 0.10 8.56 13.73
CA GLN A 118 0.98 9.69 14.07
C GLN A 118 2.26 9.77 13.24
N GLU A 119 2.75 8.65 12.71
CA GLU A 119 4.02 8.61 11.96
C GLU A 119 3.97 9.40 10.63
N TRP A 120 2.79 9.86 10.20
CA TRP A 120 2.53 10.37 8.84
C TRP A 120 1.90 11.77 8.83
N GLN A 121 2.04 12.55 9.90
CA GLN A 121 1.35 13.84 10.03
C GLN A 121 1.96 14.91 9.13
N LEU A 122 1.11 15.45 8.24
CA LEU A 122 1.39 16.62 7.44
C LEU A 122 1.19 17.90 8.26
N SER A 123 1.82 19.01 7.85
CA SER A 123 1.50 20.33 8.40
C SER A 123 0.01 20.65 8.19
N GLN A 124 -0.59 21.46 9.07
CA GLN A 124 -2.04 21.76 9.02
C GLN A 124 -2.47 22.31 7.65
N SER A 125 -1.67 23.17 7.05
CA SER A 125 -1.92 23.72 5.71
C SER A 125 -1.87 22.64 4.63
N SER A 126 -0.88 21.76 4.67
CA SER A 126 -0.75 20.64 3.73
C SER A 126 -1.87 19.61 3.88
N HIS A 127 -2.28 19.34 5.12
CA HIS A 127 -3.40 18.46 5.45
C HIS A 127 -4.70 18.98 4.85
N ALA A 128 -5.02 20.27 5.07
CA ALA A 128 -6.21 20.91 4.52
C ALA A 128 -6.23 20.88 2.97
N LYS A 129 -5.07 21.15 2.34
CA LYS A 129 -4.92 21.08 0.87
C LYS A 129 -5.03 19.66 0.31
N GLN A 130 -4.62 18.65 1.06
CA GLN A 130 -4.79 17.26 0.64
C GLN A 130 -6.25 16.84 0.76
N LEU A 131 -6.89 17.15 1.89
CA LEU A 131 -8.30 16.85 2.10
C LEU A 131 -9.17 17.51 1.05
N SER A 132 -8.97 18.79 0.74
CA SER A 132 -9.76 19.48 -0.28
C SER A 132 -9.65 18.87 -1.68
N ARG A 133 -8.53 18.21 -2.00
CA ARG A 133 -8.34 17.46 -3.26
C ARG A 133 -9.01 16.08 -3.25
N CYS A 134 -9.17 15.49 -2.08
CA CYS A 134 -9.76 14.16 -1.88
C CYS A 134 -11.22 14.23 -1.40
N THR A 135 -11.80 15.43 -1.29
CA THR A 135 -13.21 15.62 -0.96
C THR A 135 -14.04 15.58 -2.25
N HIS A 136 -15.04 14.71 -2.27
CA HIS A 136 -16.03 14.67 -3.33
C HIS A 136 -17.03 15.84 -3.18
N GLY A 137 -17.76 16.15 -4.25
CA GLY A 137 -18.74 17.25 -4.27
C GLY A 137 -19.89 17.09 -3.26
N ASP A 138 -20.06 15.91 -2.67
CA ASP A 138 -21.03 15.59 -1.61
C ASP A 138 -20.50 15.82 -0.18
N GLY A 139 -19.24 16.25 -0.03
CA GLY A 139 -18.58 16.46 1.26
C GLY A 139 -17.98 15.20 1.87
N SER A 140 -18.09 14.04 1.24
CA SER A 140 -17.39 12.82 1.64
C SER A 140 -15.89 12.92 1.29
N VAL A 141 -15.03 12.36 2.13
CA VAL A 141 -13.58 12.33 1.91
C VAL A 141 -13.18 10.93 1.50
N ASP A 142 -12.52 10.79 0.35
CA ASP A 142 -11.89 9.54 -0.05
C ASP A 142 -10.62 9.31 0.78
N TRP A 143 -10.81 8.66 1.93
CA TRP A 143 -9.72 8.34 2.85
C TRP A 143 -8.75 7.32 2.28
N LYS A 144 -9.20 6.48 1.33
CA LYS A 144 -8.33 5.52 0.64
C LYS A 144 -7.34 6.26 -0.24
N GLN A 145 -7.79 7.26 -1.00
CA GLN A 145 -6.91 8.11 -1.81
C GLN A 145 -5.92 8.90 -0.93
N VAL A 146 -6.39 9.51 0.17
CA VAL A 146 -5.53 10.22 1.14
C VAL A 146 -4.42 9.32 1.66
N PHE A 147 -4.77 8.10 2.08
CA PHE A 147 -3.81 7.13 2.58
C PHE A 147 -2.80 6.72 1.49
N VAL A 148 -3.28 6.42 0.27
CA VAL A 148 -2.43 6.00 -0.86
C VAL A 148 -1.41 7.07 -1.22
N GLU A 149 -1.78 8.35 -1.24
CA GLU A 149 -0.82 9.44 -1.49
C GLU A 149 0.29 9.47 -0.43
N ARG A 150 -0.06 9.35 0.86
CA ARG A 150 0.91 9.33 1.97
C ARG A 150 1.81 8.09 1.92
N TYR A 151 1.21 6.92 1.71
CA TYR A 151 1.91 5.64 1.58
C TYR A 151 2.94 5.65 0.44
N ARG A 152 2.54 6.15 -0.73
CA ARG A 152 3.44 6.31 -1.89
C ARG A 152 4.60 7.24 -1.58
N LEU A 153 4.33 8.39 -0.96
CA LEU A 153 5.39 9.34 -0.59
C LEU A 153 6.40 8.67 0.35
N HIS A 154 5.94 8.05 1.43
CA HIS A 154 6.81 7.36 2.39
C HIS A 154 7.64 6.25 1.74
N ARG A 155 7.02 5.41 0.90
CA ARG A 155 7.75 4.36 0.19
C ARG A 155 8.79 4.92 -0.77
N ASN A 156 8.49 6.03 -1.45
CA ASN A 156 9.45 6.67 -2.34
C ASN A 156 10.66 7.21 -1.56
N TRP A 157 10.44 7.79 -0.38
CA TRP A 157 11.52 8.22 0.50
C TRP A 157 12.38 7.07 1.02
N LEU A 158 11.76 5.98 1.50
CA LEU A 158 12.50 4.81 1.98
C LEU A 158 13.22 4.05 0.86
N GLY A 159 12.63 4.00 -0.33
CA GLY A 159 13.20 3.32 -1.49
C GLY A 159 14.22 4.14 -2.28
N ALA A 160 14.50 5.39 -1.87
CA ALA A 160 15.30 6.35 -2.64
C ALA A 160 14.77 6.58 -4.08
N HIS A 161 13.46 6.45 -4.28
CA HIS A 161 12.80 6.75 -5.56
C HIS A 161 12.48 8.25 -5.62
N CYS A 162 13.52 9.08 -5.73
CA CYS A 162 13.38 10.53 -5.85
C CYS A 162 13.68 10.99 -7.28
N HIS A 163 12.88 11.95 -7.75
CA HIS A 163 13.17 12.63 -9.01
C HIS A 163 14.02 13.87 -8.72
N VAL A 164 15.24 13.91 -9.26
CA VAL A 164 16.17 15.03 -9.06
C VAL A 164 16.02 16.02 -10.21
N ARG A 165 15.84 17.30 -9.86
CA ARG A 165 15.87 18.42 -10.79
C ARG A 165 16.93 19.41 -10.35
N THR A 166 17.81 19.79 -11.27
CA THR A 166 18.86 20.80 -11.05
C THR A 166 18.36 22.16 -11.51
N PHE A 167 18.49 23.17 -10.64
CA PHE A 167 18.23 24.58 -10.96
C PHE A 167 19.56 25.31 -11.06
N GLU A 168 19.83 25.88 -12.24
CA GLU A 168 21.10 26.55 -12.54
C GLU A 168 20.88 28.06 -12.58
N GLY A 169 21.82 28.83 -12.03
CA GLY A 169 21.76 30.29 -12.16
C GLY A 169 22.65 31.10 -11.23
N HIS A 170 23.01 30.60 -10.04
CA HIS A 170 23.97 31.29 -9.18
C HIS A 170 25.39 31.14 -9.70
N THR A 171 26.19 32.21 -9.61
CA THR A 171 27.60 32.20 -10.06
C THR A 171 28.55 31.77 -8.95
N GLU A 172 28.12 31.88 -7.69
CA GLU A 172 28.86 31.44 -6.52
C GLU A 172 28.02 30.50 -5.63
N GLY A 173 28.63 30.01 -4.54
CA GLY A 173 28.02 29.02 -3.65
C GLY A 173 26.70 29.49 -3.03
N VAL A 174 25.69 28.63 -3.05
CA VAL A 174 24.40 28.87 -2.39
C VAL A 174 24.56 28.72 -0.88
N SER A 175 24.21 29.75 -0.13
CA SER A 175 24.37 29.81 1.33
C SER A 175 23.09 29.43 2.08
N CYS A 176 21.93 29.70 1.49
CA CYS A 176 20.63 29.49 2.12
C CYS A 176 19.53 29.26 1.08
N VAL A 177 18.55 28.44 1.43
CA VAL A 177 17.40 28.11 0.59
C VAL A 177 16.11 28.11 1.42
N GLN A 178 15.03 28.57 0.81
CA GLN A 178 13.67 28.52 1.32
C GLN A 178 12.74 28.11 0.18
N PHE A 179 11.62 27.46 0.50
CA PHE A 179 10.65 27.04 -0.51
C PHE A 179 9.23 27.03 0.05
N ASP A 180 8.26 27.18 -0.85
CA ASP A 180 6.85 26.93 -0.60
C ASP A 180 6.29 25.97 -1.67
N ASP A 181 4.96 25.85 -1.77
CA ASP A 181 4.30 24.95 -2.73
C ASP A 181 4.49 25.35 -4.21
N HIS A 182 5.02 26.55 -4.47
CA HIS A 182 5.04 27.15 -5.80
C HIS A 182 6.42 27.66 -6.21
N ARG A 183 7.28 28.00 -5.25
CA ARG A 183 8.53 28.73 -5.48
C ARG A 183 9.65 28.16 -4.63
N ILE A 184 10.86 28.15 -5.21
CA ILE A 184 12.11 28.04 -4.47
C ILE A 184 12.77 29.41 -4.48
N VAL A 185 13.32 29.81 -3.35
CA VAL A 185 14.12 31.03 -3.21
C VAL A 185 15.48 30.65 -2.62
N SER A 186 16.57 31.10 -3.23
CA SER A 186 17.90 30.90 -2.66
C SER A 186 18.74 32.16 -2.68
N GLY A 187 19.62 32.26 -1.69
CA GLY A 187 20.60 33.33 -1.53
C GLY A 187 21.99 32.76 -1.71
N SER A 188 22.87 33.55 -2.32
CA SER A 188 24.23 33.13 -2.65
C SER A 188 25.27 34.18 -2.24
N HIS A 189 26.54 33.77 -2.33
CA HIS A 189 27.71 34.65 -2.23
C HIS A 189 27.85 35.59 -3.44
N ASP A 190 27.12 35.33 -4.53
CA ASP A 190 27.07 36.23 -5.70
C ASP A 190 26.27 37.52 -5.46
N ASN A 191 25.95 37.83 -4.20
CA ASN A 191 25.17 38.98 -3.75
C ASN A 191 23.72 39.02 -4.27
N THR A 192 23.23 37.94 -4.90
CA THR A 192 21.88 37.86 -5.44
C THR A 192 21.00 36.88 -4.67
N ILE A 193 19.70 37.12 -4.81
CA ILE A 193 18.67 36.16 -4.42
C ILE A 193 17.94 35.76 -5.69
N LYS A 194 17.77 34.48 -5.93
CA LYS A 194 17.07 33.97 -7.11
C LYS A 194 15.79 33.25 -6.70
N VAL A 195 14.78 33.36 -7.56
CA VAL A 195 13.46 32.75 -7.39
C VAL A 195 13.19 31.85 -8.58
N TRP A 196 12.84 30.60 -8.31
CA TRP A 196 12.41 29.61 -9.30
C TRP A 196 10.97 29.23 -9.05
N ASN A 197 10.26 28.88 -10.13
CA ASN A 197 8.92 28.34 -10.04
C ASN A 197 8.98 26.81 -10.07
N MET A 198 8.45 26.16 -9.04
CA MET A 198 8.44 24.70 -8.89
C MET A 198 7.57 24.00 -9.93
N ARG A 199 6.49 24.65 -10.37
CA ARG A 199 5.54 24.10 -11.34
C ARG A 199 6.07 24.18 -12.77
N THR A 200 6.92 25.15 -13.07
CA THR A 200 7.54 25.21 -14.40
C THR A 200 8.71 24.24 -14.44
N ASN A 201 8.86 23.52 -15.56
CA ASN A 201 10.03 22.66 -15.78
C ASN A 201 11.25 23.48 -16.25
N SER A 202 11.31 24.76 -15.88
CA SER A 202 12.40 25.66 -16.26
C SER A 202 13.58 25.46 -15.32
N ARG A 203 14.78 25.33 -15.89
CA ARG A 203 16.03 25.31 -15.11
C ARG A 203 16.46 26.69 -14.66
N TRP A 204 15.96 27.73 -15.34
CA TRP A 204 16.36 29.12 -15.14
C TRP A 204 15.50 29.82 -14.09
N SER A 205 16.11 30.74 -13.35
CA SER A 205 15.42 31.59 -12.38
C SER A 205 14.37 32.46 -13.06
N VAL A 206 13.16 32.50 -12.52
CA VAL A 206 12.08 33.38 -12.98
C VAL A 206 12.39 34.83 -12.62
N GLN A 207 13.04 35.04 -11.47
CA GLN A 207 13.41 36.36 -11.00
C GLN A 207 14.76 36.32 -10.30
N THR A 208 15.58 37.33 -10.53
CA THR A 208 16.80 37.61 -9.76
C THR A 208 16.59 38.93 -9.04
N LEU A 209 16.64 38.91 -7.71
CA LEU A 209 16.59 40.09 -6.86
C LEU A 209 18.03 40.51 -6.58
N VAL A 210 18.35 41.72 -7.01
CA VAL A 210 19.65 42.37 -6.81
C VAL A 210 19.43 43.54 -5.86
N GLY A 211 20.38 43.76 -4.94
CA GLY A 211 20.32 44.91 -4.04
C GLY A 211 21.16 44.80 -2.78
N HIS A 212 21.61 43.59 -2.41
CA HIS A 212 22.66 43.40 -1.41
C HIS A 212 24.02 43.69 -2.03
N SER A 213 24.92 44.28 -1.24
CA SER A 213 26.30 44.58 -1.68
C SER A 213 27.32 43.51 -1.26
N ASP A 214 26.87 42.50 -0.52
CA ASP A 214 27.68 41.39 -0.03
C ASP A 214 26.83 40.12 0.09
N MET A 215 27.47 38.99 0.41
CA MET A 215 26.88 37.65 0.42
C MET A 215 25.60 37.57 1.25
N VAL A 216 24.55 36.97 0.68
CA VAL A 216 23.32 36.68 1.40
C VAL A 216 23.58 35.49 2.31
N ARG A 217 23.22 35.56 3.59
CA ARG A 217 23.53 34.52 4.59
C ARG A 217 22.30 33.82 5.15
N CYS A 218 21.16 34.51 5.18
CA CYS A 218 19.92 33.94 5.68
C CYS A 218 18.72 34.46 4.88
N LEU A 219 17.71 33.61 4.77
CA LEU A 219 16.46 33.89 4.10
C LEU A 219 15.28 33.37 4.92
N HIS A 220 14.19 34.11 4.90
CA HIS A 220 12.90 33.67 5.43
C HIS A 220 11.78 34.03 4.45
N LEU A 221 11.03 33.02 4.01
CA LEU A 221 9.89 33.17 3.11
C LEU A 221 8.58 32.95 3.89
N ALA A 222 7.69 33.94 3.87
CA ALA A 222 6.38 33.87 4.49
C ALA A 222 5.31 34.40 3.53
N GLY A 223 4.68 33.50 2.78
CA GLY A 223 3.71 33.86 1.73
C GLY A 223 4.38 34.68 0.63
N ASN A 224 3.90 35.91 0.41
CA ASN A 224 4.49 36.83 -0.57
C ASN A 224 5.47 37.85 0.05
N ARG A 225 6.05 37.53 1.21
CA ARG A 225 7.10 38.35 1.83
C ARG A 225 8.37 37.53 1.97
N LEU A 226 9.46 38.10 1.50
CA LEU A 226 10.79 37.54 1.67
C LEU A 226 11.62 38.49 2.52
N VAL A 227 12.33 37.95 3.50
CA VAL A 227 13.31 38.69 4.32
C VAL A 227 14.68 38.06 4.09
N SER A 228 15.67 38.90 3.79
CA SER A 228 17.05 38.49 3.55
C SER A 228 18.00 39.25 4.48
N GLY A 229 18.96 38.53 5.06
CA GLY A 229 20.10 39.12 5.76
C GLY A 229 21.40 38.83 5.01
N SER A 230 22.25 39.85 4.90
CA SER A 230 23.53 39.79 4.19
C SER A 230 24.69 40.20 5.10
N ALA A 231 25.91 39.86 4.67
CA ALA A 231 27.15 40.34 5.27
C ALA A 231 27.35 41.86 5.11
N ASP A 232 26.55 42.54 4.27
CA ASP A 232 26.53 44.00 4.13
C ASP A 232 25.95 44.75 5.35
N ALA A 233 25.72 44.04 6.46
CA ALA A 233 25.09 44.51 7.68
C ALA A 233 23.65 45.03 7.49
N THR A 234 22.98 44.66 6.39
CA THR A 234 21.60 45.04 6.13
C THR A 234 20.64 43.86 6.11
N ILE A 235 19.39 44.15 6.47
CA ILE A 235 18.25 43.27 6.27
C ILE A 235 17.36 43.93 5.21
N LYS A 236 17.02 43.18 4.15
CA LYS A 236 16.11 43.65 3.11
C LYS A 236 14.83 42.84 3.14
N VAL A 237 13.72 43.52 2.85
CA VAL A 237 12.39 42.91 2.77
C VAL A 237 11.87 43.13 1.35
N CYS A 238 11.55 42.04 0.67
CA CYS A 238 11.02 42.05 -0.69
C CYS A 238 9.55 41.59 -0.67
N LYS A 239 8.73 42.18 -1.56
CA LYS A 239 7.30 41.88 -1.76
C LYS A 239 7.03 41.66 -3.25
#